data_AF-A0A497PAL8-F1
#
_entry.id   AF-A0A497PAL8-F1
#
_cell.length_a   1.000
_cell.length_b   1.000
_cell.length_c   1.000
_cell.angle_alpha   90.00
_cell.angle_beta   90.00
_cell.angle_gamma   90.00
#
_symmetry.space_group_name_H-M   'P 1'
#
loop_
_entity.id
_entity.type
_entity.pdbx_description
1 polymer ?
#
loop_
_entity_poly.entity_id
_entity_poly.type
_entity_poly.pdbx_seq_one_letter_code
_entity_poly.pdbx_strand_id
1 'polypeptide(L)'
;MFRIAWFAAASRPGVILTEHSEAESKIFKAKALFQVRVNDQKADLRIWVEEAQRSVEFTVWGSEDEAQLTAYLDEIVAEVKSAIEKFNTLDDSDKQRVKRALVAKACWDRLVHDILNKAPASSVYFQLAHGREMVIKATEGEEVHPLTLTTSAWLTNIESLPQDEPLPASTATELAKKSVDWKKETVALIKRYL
;
A
#
# COMPACT_ATOMS: atom_id res chain seq x y z
N MET A 1 -4.64 2.27 -12.29
CA MET A 1 -5.28 0.95 -12.12
C MET A 1 -4.56 0.08 -11.09
N PHE A 2 -3.27 -0.25 -11.27
CA PHE A 2 -2.50 -1.07 -10.32
C PHE A 2 -2.60 -0.60 -8.86
N ARG A 3 -2.51 0.70 -8.62
CA ARG A 3 -2.64 1.27 -7.26
C ARG A 3 -4.04 1.10 -6.64
N ILE A 4 -5.10 1.14 -7.44
CA ILE A 4 -6.47 0.88 -6.98
C ILE A 4 -6.62 -0.60 -6.64
N ALA A 5 -6.09 -1.49 -7.49
CA ALA A 5 -6.03 -2.93 -7.23
C ALA A 5 -5.26 -3.26 -5.93
N TRP A 6 -4.08 -2.66 -5.75
CA TRP A 6 -3.28 -2.76 -4.53
C TRP A 6 -4.07 -2.27 -3.31
N PHE A 7 -4.75 -1.14 -3.44
CA PHE A 7 -5.58 -0.58 -2.37
C PHE A 7 -6.69 -1.55 -1.97
N ALA A 8 -7.47 -2.09 -2.92
CA ALA A 8 -8.55 -3.03 -2.63
C ALA A 8 -8.03 -4.30 -1.92
N ALA A 9 -6.95 -4.89 -2.44
CA ALA A 9 -6.34 -6.09 -1.86
C ALA A 9 -5.82 -5.85 -0.43
N ALA A 10 -5.06 -4.78 -0.23
CA ALA A 10 -4.31 -4.58 1.00
C ALA A 10 -4.95 -3.61 2.00
N SER A 11 -6.23 -3.26 1.81
CA SER A 11 -7.02 -2.53 2.83
C SER A 11 -7.77 -3.46 3.78
N ARG A 12 -7.70 -4.77 3.54
CA ARG A 12 -8.33 -5.81 4.37
C ARG A 12 -7.49 -6.06 5.65
N PRO A 13 -8.13 -6.45 6.77
CA PRO A 13 -7.42 -6.75 8.01
C PRO A 13 -6.42 -7.89 7.86
N GLY A 14 -5.26 -7.77 8.50
CA GLY A 14 -4.26 -8.85 8.54
C GLY A 14 -3.52 -9.13 7.24
N VAL A 15 -3.72 -8.29 6.20
CA VAL A 15 -3.00 -8.41 4.94
C VAL A 15 -1.58 -7.86 5.06
N ILE A 16 -0.59 -8.66 4.63
CA ILE A 16 0.83 -8.32 4.70
C ILE A 16 1.45 -8.45 3.30
N LEU A 17 2.18 -7.42 2.87
CA LEU A 17 2.94 -7.47 1.62
C LEU A 17 4.18 -8.36 1.77
N THR A 18 4.28 -9.39 0.95
CA THR A 18 5.38 -10.37 0.98
C THR A 18 6.33 -10.22 -0.19
N GLU A 19 5.89 -9.67 -1.32
CA GLU A 19 6.74 -9.39 -2.47
C GLU A 19 6.16 -8.21 -3.27
N HIS A 20 7.00 -7.39 -3.89
CA HIS A 20 6.54 -6.44 -4.89
C HIS A 20 7.62 -6.18 -5.94
N SER A 21 7.18 -5.77 -7.13
CA SER A 21 8.05 -5.32 -8.21
C SER A 21 7.32 -4.30 -9.07
N GLU A 22 7.99 -3.21 -9.41
CA GLU A 22 7.47 -2.17 -10.31
C GLU A 22 8.58 -1.76 -11.24
N ALA A 23 8.65 -2.41 -12.38
CA ALA A 23 9.66 -2.11 -13.38
C ALA A 23 9.21 -0.90 -14.20
N GLU A 24 9.94 0.20 -14.06
CA GLU A 24 9.84 1.33 -14.98
C GLU A 24 10.59 0.97 -16.28
N SER A 25 9.91 0.23 -17.15
CA SER A 25 10.38 -0.11 -18.50
C SER A 25 9.50 0.56 -19.55
N LYS A 26 9.84 0.41 -20.85
CA LYS A 26 8.99 0.90 -21.96
C LYS A 26 7.55 0.34 -21.92
N ILE A 27 7.36 -0.78 -21.23
CA ILE A 27 6.04 -1.34 -20.90
C ILE A 27 5.98 -1.42 -19.38
N PHE A 28 5.02 -0.74 -18.75
CA PHE A 28 4.87 -0.83 -17.30
C PHE A 28 4.45 -2.26 -16.92
N LYS A 29 5.28 -2.90 -16.07
CA LYS A 29 4.99 -4.20 -15.47
C LYS A 29 5.11 -4.10 -13.96
N ALA A 30 4.08 -4.57 -13.27
CA ALA A 30 4.03 -4.51 -11.82
C ALA A 30 3.42 -5.76 -11.21
N LYS A 31 3.98 -6.15 -10.06
CA LYS A 31 3.57 -7.28 -9.25
C LYS A 31 3.46 -6.85 -7.80
N ALA A 32 2.46 -7.36 -7.11
CA ALA A 32 2.37 -7.34 -5.65
C ALA A 32 1.89 -8.71 -5.17
N LEU A 33 2.55 -9.27 -4.16
CA LEU A 33 2.13 -10.49 -3.49
C LEU A 33 1.81 -10.16 -2.04
N PHE A 34 0.64 -10.60 -1.59
CA PHE A 34 0.17 -10.40 -0.25
C PHE A 34 -0.12 -11.74 0.40
N GLN A 35 0.30 -11.91 1.65
CA GLN A 35 -0.27 -12.92 2.53
C GLN A 35 -1.60 -12.40 3.05
N VAL A 36 -2.66 -13.21 2.88
CA VAL A 36 -4.03 -12.91 3.27
C VAL A 36 -4.58 -14.05 4.13
N ARG A 37 -5.73 -13.82 4.76
CA ARG A 37 -6.51 -14.87 5.41
C ARG A 37 -7.86 -15.03 4.72
N VAL A 38 -8.16 -16.24 4.27
CA VAL A 38 -9.47 -16.61 3.71
C VAL A 38 -10.04 -17.65 4.67
N ASN A 39 -11.10 -17.30 5.41
CA ASN A 39 -11.71 -18.12 6.46
C ASN A 39 -10.68 -18.74 7.43
N ASP A 40 -9.86 -17.89 8.03
CA ASP A 40 -8.77 -18.24 8.96
C ASP A 40 -7.65 -19.13 8.40
N GLN A 41 -7.72 -19.51 7.13
CA GLN A 41 -6.62 -20.18 6.42
C GLN A 41 -5.70 -19.15 5.78
N LYS A 42 -4.38 -19.41 5.84
CA LYS A 42 -3.39 -18.58 5.14
C LYS A 42 -3.49 -18.84 3.65
N ALA A 43 -3.61 -17.78 2.87
CA ALA A 43 -3.55 -17.81 1.43
C ALA A 43 -2.63 -16.69 0.93
N ASP A 44 -2.23 -16.80 -0.32
CA ASP A 44 -1.48 -15.76 -1.02
C ASP A 44 -2.36 -15.14 -2.10
N LEU A 45 -2.36 -13.82 -2.18
CA LEU A 45 -3.03 -13.03 -3.20
C LEU A 45 -1.97 -12.28 -4.01
N ARG A 46 -1.91 -12.56 -5.31
CA ARG A 46 -1.07 -11.84 -6.27
C ARG A 46 -1.90 -10.88 -7.09
N ILE A 47 -1.38 -9.67 -7.25
CA ILE A 47 -1.80 -8.71 -8.26
C ILE A 47 -0.70 -8.64 -9.31
N TRP A 48 -1.08 -8.78 -10.57
CA TRP A 48 -0.18 -8.63 -11.71
C TRP A 48 -0.78 -7.64 -12.71
N VAL A 49 0.06 -6.74 -13.21
CA VAL A 49 -0.32 -5.77 -14.24
C VAL A 49 0.74 -5.76 -15.32
N GLU A 50 0.28 -5.91 -16.56
CA GLU A 50 1.07 -5.72 -17.75
C GLU A 50 0.37 -4.70 -18.65
N GLU A 51 0.94 -3.50 -18.77
CA GLU A 51 0.32 -2.38 -19.50
C GLU A 51 0.03 -2.72 -20.97
N ALA A 52 0.89 -3.52 -21.60
CA ALA A 52 0.68 -3.99 -22.97
C ALA A 52 -0.63 -4.78 -23.13
N GLN A 53 -1.08 -5.46 -22.08
CA GLN A 53 -2.32 -6.24 -22.07
C GLN A 53 -3.52 -5.44 -21.56
N ARG A 54 -3.30 -4.23 -21.00
CA ARG A 54 -4.33 -3.39 -20.36
C ARG A 54 -5.18 -4.15 -19.33
N SER A 55 -4.62 -5.18 -18.71
CA SER A 55 -5.28 -6.04 -17.76
C SER A 55 -4.70 -5.86 -16.36
N VAL A 56 -5.53 -6.14 -15.36
CA VAL A 56 -5.10 -6.39 -13.98
C VAL A 56 -5.57 -7.78 -13.63
N GLU A 57 -4.63 -8.64 -13.26
CA GLU A 57 -4.90 -10.02 -12.88
C GLU A 57 -4.79 -10.18 -11.37
N PHE A 58 -5.78 -10.84 -10.79
CA PHE A 58 -5.75 -11.30 -9.41
C PHE A 58 -5.64 -12.82 -9.42
N THR A 59 -4.70 -13.35 -8.65
CA THR A 59 -4.55 -14.80 -8.45
C THR A 59 -4.51 -15.06 -6.96
N VAL A 60 -5.34 -15.98 -6.46
CA VAL A 60 -5.31 -16.42 -5.06
C VAL A 60 -5.01 -17.92 -5.00
N TRP A 61 -4.21 -18.35 -4.03
CA TRP A 61 -3.94 -19.78 -3.78
C TRP A 61 -3.61 -20.05 -2.31
N GLY A 62 -3.68 -21.30 -1.88
CA GLY A 62 -3.28 -21.74 -0.53
C GLY A 62 -4.41 -22.20 0.40
N SER A 63 -5.68 -22.11 -0.03
CA SER A 63 -6.83 -22.76 0.62
C SER A 63 -7.23 -24.02 -0.15
N GLU A 64 -7.71 -25.04 0.56
CA GLU A 64 -8.27 -26.27 -0.03
C GLU A 64 -9.70 -26.08 -0.55
N ASP A 65 -10.37 -24.98 -0.20
CA ASP A 65 -11.74 -24.67 -0.62
C ASP A 65 -11.76 -23.66 -1.78
N GLU A 66 -11.94 -24.17 -3.00
CA GLU A 66 -12.01 -23.37 -4.23
C GLU A 66 -13.19 -22.40 -4.26
N ALA A 67 -14.34 -22.78 -3.67
CA ALA A 67 -15.52 -21.92 -3.64
C ALA A 67 -15.26 -20.67 -2.79
N GLN A 68 -14.53 -20.83 -1.67
CA GLN A 68 -14.12 -19.71 -0.82
C GLN A 68 -13.09 -18.80 -1.50
N LEU A 69 -12.11 -19.38 -2.20
CA LEU A 69 -11.14 -18.62 -2.98
C LEU A 69 -11.83 -17.79 -4.09
N THR A 70 -12.82 -18.39 -4.76
CA THR A 70 -13.61 -17.73 -5.80
C THR A 70 -14.42 -16.57 -5.22
N ALA A 71 -15.16 -16.80 -4.12
CA ALA A 71 -15.93 -15.74 -3.46
C ALA A 71 -15.05 -14.57 -2.99
N TYR A 72 -13.86 -14.87 -2.46
CA TYR A 72 -12.88 -13.87 -2.07
C TYR A 72 -12.37 -13.04 -3.25
N LEU A 73 -12.06 -13.69 -4.38
CA LEU A 73 -11.66 -12.99 -5.60
C LEU A 73 -12.79 -12.13 -6.18
N ASP A 74 -14.02 -12.65 -6.22
CA ASP A 74 -15.18 -11.92 -6.73
C ASP A 74 -15.43 -10.64 -5.94
N GLU A 75 -15.29 -10.70 -4.61
CA GLU A 75 -15.40 -9.53 -3.74
C GLU A 75 -14.33 -8.48 -4.08
N ILE A 76 -13.06 -8.88 -4.20
CA ILE A 76 -11.97 -7.96 -4.58
C ILE A 76 -12.20 -7.36 -5.95
N VAL A 77 -12.60 -8.17 -6.94
CA VAL A 77 -12.87 -7.69 -8.29
C VAL A 77 -14.03 -6.70 -8.30
N ALA A 78 -15.09 -6.94 -7.52
CA ALA A 78 -16.21 -6.01 -7.37
C ALA A 78 -15.77 -4.68 -6.72
N GLU A 79 -14.98 -4.72 -5.66
CA GLU A 79 -14.40 -3.53 -5.01
C GLU A 79 -13.55 -2.71 -5.99
N VAL A 80 -12.69 -3.39 -6.76
CA VAL A 80 -11.82 -2.73 -7.74
C VAL A 80 -12.61 -2.09 -8.87
N LYS A 81 -13.64 -2.78 -9.40
CA LYS A 81 -14.54 -2.22 -10.42
C LYS A 81 -15.23 -0.96 -9.90
N SER A 82 -15.85 -1.05 -8.71
CA SER A 82 -16.53 0.10 -8.10
C SER A 82 -15.58 1.28 -7.86
N ALA A 83 -14.38 1.00 -7.35
CA ALA A 83 -13.36 2.03 -7.13
C ALA A 83 -12.88 2.67 -8.45
N ILE A 84 -12.71 1.89 -9.53
CA ILE A 84 -12.36 2.45 -10.84
C ILE A 84 -13.48 3.34 -11.40
N GLU A 85 -14.73 2.90 -11.28
CA GLU A 85 -15.89 3.68 -11.73
C GLU A 85 -15.96 5.03 -11.02
N LYS A 86 -15.91 5.03 -9.68
CA LYS A 86 -15.88 6.27 -8.87
C LYS A 86 -14.68 7.14 -9.20
N PHE A 87 -13.49 6.55 -9.33
CA PHE A 87 -12.30 7.29 -9.70
C PHE A 87 -12.46 8.01 -11.06
N ASN A 88 -13.12 7.38 -12.03
CA ASN A 88 -13.32 7.97 -13.34
C ASN A 88 -14.31 9.14 -13.32
N THR A 89 -15.27 9.16 -12.40
CA THR A 89 -16.24 10.25 -12.23
C THR A 89 -15.69 11.47 -11.50
N LEU A 90 -14.56 11.34 -10.79
CA LEU A 90 -13.91 12.46 -10.11
C LEU A 90 -13.41 13.52 -11.09
N ASP A 91 -13.36 14.77 -10.64
CA ASP A 91 -12.66 15.83 -11.37
C ASP A 91 -11.13 15.63 -11.32
N ASP A 92 -10.40 16.43 -12.09
CA ASP A 92 -8.94 16.28 -12.18
C ASP A 92 -8.23 16.59 -10.85
N SER A 93 -8.75 17.51 -10.04
CA SER A 93 -8.19 17.84 -8.73
C SER A 93 -8.28 16.64 -7.79
N ASP A 94 -9.47 16.07 -7.66
CA ASP A 94 -9.76 14.93 -6.79
C ASP A 94 -9.05 13.67 -7.28
N LYS A 95 -8.97 13.45 -8.61
CA LYS A 95 -8.15 12.38 -9.19
C LYS A 95 -6.70 12.47 -8.74
N GLN A 96 -6.11 13.67 -8.74
CA GLN A 96 -4.72 13.84 -8.30
C GLN A 96 -4.57 13.59 -6.79
N ARG A 97 -5.51 14.06 -5.96
CA ARG A 97 -5.52 13.77 -4.52
C ARG A 97 -5.56 12.27 -4.25
N VAL A 98 -6.47 11.56 -4.90
CA VAL A 98 -6.62 10.10 -4.76
C VAL A 98 -5.37 9.37 -5.26
N LYS A 99 -4.80 9.76 -6.41
CA LYS A 99 -3.54 9.17 -6.90
C LYS A 99 -2.41 9.30 -5.87
N ARG A 100 -2.23 10.49 -5.29
CA ARG A 100 -1.22 10.77 -4.26
C ARG A 100 -1.47 9.92 -3.01
N ALA A 101 -2.71 9.86 -2.52
CA ALA A 101 -3.07 9.04 -1.36
C ALA A 101 -2.85 7.54 -1.59
N LEU A 102 -3.18 7.03 -2.79
CA LEU A 102 -2.93 5.64 -3.17
C LEU A 102 -1.43 5.30 -3.19
N VAL A 103 -0.56 6.23 -3.62
CA VAL A 103 0.90 6.06 -3.56
C VAL A 103 1.37 6.04 -2.10
N ALA A 104 0.91 6.97 -1.27
CA ALA A 104 1.23 6.98 0.16
C ALA A 104 0.88 5.65 0.83
N LYS A 105 -0.31 5.12 0.53
CA LYS A 105 -0.76 3.82 1.05
C LYS A 105 0.21 2.70 0.68
N ALA A 106 0.64 2.64 -0.58
CA ALA A 106 1.62 1.64 -1.02
C ALA A 106 2.98 1.81 -0.32
N CYS A 107 3.44 3.05 -0.08
CA CYS A 107 4.64 3.31 0.71
C CYS A 107 4.54 2.74 2.12
N TRP A 108 3.39 2.88 2.78
CA TRP A 108 3.20 2.28 4.12
C TRP A 108 3.23 0.75 4.09
N ASP A 109 2.72 0.13 3.03
CA ASP A 109 2.81 -1.33 2.86
C ASP A 109 4.25 -1.79 2.67
N ARG A 110 5.00 -1.09 1.83
CA ARG A 110 6.42 -1.35 1.60
C ARG A 110 7.26 -1.05 2.84
N LEU A 111 6.94 -0.01 3.60
CA LEU A 111 7.62 0.30 4.86
C LEU A 111 7.57 -0.88 5.84
N VAL A 112 6.39 -1.49 6.01
CA VAL A 112 6.23 -2.69 6.85
C VAL A 112 7.01 -3.86 6.25
N HIS A 113 6.94 -4.06 4.94
CA HIS A 113 7.68 -5.10 4.25
C HIS A 113 9.20 -4.97 4.45
N ASP A 114 9.75 -3.77 4.24
CA ASP A 114 11.17 -3.44 4.43
C ASP A 114 11.62 -3.72 5.86
N ILE A 115 10.81 -3.32 6.86
CA ILE A 115 11.08 -3.61 8.27
C ILE A 115 11.11 -5.12 8.54
N LEU A 116 10.12 -5.87 8.06
CA LEU A 116 10.03 -7.32 8.30
C LEU A 116 11.18 -8.08 7.63
N ASN A 117 11.65 -7.61 6.47
CA ASN A 117 12.76 -8.20 5.73
C ASN A 117 14.14 -7.67 6.14
N LYS A 118 14.21 -6.85 7.20
CA LYS A 118 15.46 -6.25 7.70
C LYS A 118 16.20 -5.48 6.60
N ALA A 119 15.47 -4.73 5.79
CA ALA A 119 16.07 -3.84 4.80
C ALA A 119 16.90 -2.72 5.50
N PRO A 120 17.87 -2.12 4.81
CA PRO A 120 18.64 -0.99 5.33
C PRO A 120 17.74 0.17 5.77
N ALA A 121 18.16 0.90 6.80
CA ALA A 121 17.46 2.07 7.33
C ALA A 121 17.21 3.14 6.26
N SER A 122 18.10 3.26 5.26
CA SER A 122 17.89 4.13 4.10
C SER A 122 16.67 3.77 3.25
N SER A 123 16.38 2.48 3.06
CA SER A 123 15.16 2.03 2.35
C SER A 123 13.91 2.40 3.14
N VAL A 124 13.94 2.12 4.45
CA VAL A 124 12.86 2.46 5.38
C VAL A 124 12.61 3.97 5.40
N TYR A 125 13.68 4.77 5.47
CA TYR A 125 13.63 6.23 5.38
C TYR A 125 12.97 6.68 4.08
N PHE A 126 13.39 6.11 2.94
CA PHE A 126 12.84 6.49 1.64
C PHE A 126 11.33 6.23 1.56
N GLN A 127 10.85 5.06 1.99
CA GLN A 127 9.41 4.78 2.01
C GLN A 127 8.66 5.75 2.93
N LEU A 128 9.23 6.06 4.10
CA LEU A 128 8.64 7.00 5.05
C LEU A 128 8.55 8.42 4.48
N ALA A 129 9.64 8.91 3.91
CA ALA A 129 9.74 10.27 3.36
C ALA A 129 8.81 10.44 2.17
N HIS A 130 8.82 9.47 1.23
CA HIS A 130 7.96 9.52 0.06
C HIS A 130 6.48 9.38 0.42
N GLY A 131 6.14 8.47 1.34
CA GLY A 131 4.78 8.33 1.84
C GLY A 131 4.26 9.61 2.47
N ARG A 132 5.07 10.26 3.31
CA ARG A 132 4.75 11.56 3.95
C ARG A 132 4.48 12.64 2.91
N GLU A 133 5.39 12.79 1.94
CA GLU A 133 5.27 13.77 0.87
C GLU A 133 3.98 13.57 0.05
N MET A 134 3.62 12.32 -0.23
CA MET A 134 2.39 11.99 -0.94
C MET A 134 1.13 12.30 -0.11
N VAL A 135 1.14 12.11 1.21
CA VAL A 135 0.02 12.52 2.07
C VAL A 135 -0.13 14.04 2.09
N ILE A 136 0.96 14.79 2.28
CA ILE A 136 0.93 16.27 2.25
C ILE A 136 0.30 16.77 0.96
N LYS A 137 0.76 16.22 -0.17
CA LYS A 137 0.22 16.54 -1.49
C LYS A 137 -1.23 16.12 -1.66
N ALA A 138 -1.67 15.01 -1.06
CA ALA A 138 -3.06 14.56 -1.14
C ALA A 138 -4.03 15.44 -0.34
N THR A 139 -3.55 16.05 0.75
CA THR A 139 -4.33 16.91 1.66
C THR A 139 -3.98 18.39 1.49
N GLU A 140 -3.37 18.77 0.37
CA GLU A 140 -2.96 20.15 0.09
C GLU A 140 -4.19 21.07 0.11
N GLY A 141 -4.12 22.18 0.86
CA GLY A 141 -5.25 23.10 1.06
C GLY A 141 -6.27 22.67 2.12
N GLU A 142 -6.05 21.55 2.82
CA GLU A 142 -6.77 21.17 4.04
C GLU A 142 -5.97 21.58 5.29
N GLU A 143 -6.56 21.47 6.48
CA GLU A 143 -5.81 21.61 7.74
C GLU A 143 -4.66 20.59 7.81
N VAL A 144 -3.59 20.94 8.54
CA VAL A 144 -2.40 20.10 8.66
C VAL A 144 -2.79 18.72 9.17
N HIS A 145 -2.63 17.71 8.31
CA HIS A 145 -3.03 16.36 8.64
C HIS A 145 -2.09 15.78 9.73
N PRO A 146 -2.60 15.21 10.85
CA PRO A 146 -1.78 14.73 11.97
C PRO A 146 -0.65 13.74 11.59
N LEU A 147 -0.90 12.91 10.58
CA LEU A 147 0.09 12.04 9.94
C LEU A 147 1.41 12.76 9.60
N THR A 148 1.32 13.99 9.08
CA THR A 148 2.49 14.75 8.60
C THR A 148 3.46 15.14 9.72
N LEU A 149 2.94 15.38 10.92
CA LEU A 149 3.72 15.72 12.11
C LEU A 149 4.39 14.49 12.70
N THR A 150 3.64 13.39 12.81
CA THR A 150 4.16 12.15 13.40
C THR A 150 5.23 11.52 12.53
N THR A 151 5.07 11.55 11.20
CA THR A 151 6.08 11.04 10.25
C THR A 151 7.37 11.86 10.25
N SER A 152 7.32 13.18 10.46
CA SER A 152 8.52 14.03 10.57
C SER A 152 9.44 13.63 11.72
N ALA A 153 8.89 13.35 12.90
CA ALA A 153 9.69 12.92 14.05
C ALA A 153 10.42 11.58 13.78
N TRP A 154 9.76 10.66 13.07
CA TRP A 154 10.36 9.39 12.68
C TRP A 154 11.50 9.54 11.67
N LEU A 155 11.37 10.46 10.70
CA LEU A 155 12.44 10.73 9.74
C LEU A 155 13.71 11.20 10.45
N THR A 156 13.59 12.18 11.36
CA THR A 156 14.74 12.67 12.14
C THR A 156 15.36 11.58 13.00
N ASN A 157 14.56 10.69 13.57
CA ASN A 157 15.07 9.55 14.33
C ASN A 157 15.89 8.60 13.43
N ILE A 158 15.37 8.25 12.25
CA ILE A 158 16.05 7.34 11.31
C ILE A 158 17.34 7.97 10.74
N GLU A 159 17.36 9.29 10.51
CA GLU A 159 18.57 10.01 10.05
C GLU A 159 19.75 9.90 11.03
N SER A 160 19.47 9.71 12.31
CA SER A 160 20.51 9.54 13.34
C SER A 160 21.12 8.12 13.38
N LEU A 161 20.58 7.17 12.61
CA LEU A 161 21.00 5.77 12.60
C LEU A 161 21.92 5.44 11.40
N PRO A 162 22.72 4.36 11.48
CA PRO A 162 23.48 3.85 10.34
C PRO A 162 22.56 3.49 9.16
N GLN A 163 22.81 4.06 7.98
CA GLN A 163 21.89 3.99 6.84
C GLN A 163 21.93 2.65 6.09
N ASP A 164 23.05 1.94 6.18
CA ASP A 164 23.29 0.67 5.49
C ASP A 164 22.90 -0.55 6.35
N GLU A 165 22.57 -0.32 7.63
CA GLU A 165 22.14 -1.36 8.56
C GLU A 165 20.62 -1.38 8.73
N PRO A 166 20.02 -2.52 9.11
CA PRO A 166 18.62 -2.55 9.49
C PRO A 166 18.34 -1.69 10.72
N LEU A 167 17.10 -1.20 10.86
CA LEU A 167 16.70 -0.50 12.08
C LEU A 167 16.89 -1.37 13.33
N PRO A 168 17.28 -0.78 14.48
CA PRO A 168 17.25 -1.48 15.76
C PRO A 168 15.87 -2.08 16.04
N ALA A 169 15.82 -3.29 16.60
CA ALA A 169 14.58 -4.07 16.71
C ALA A 169 13.44 -3.34 17.45
N SER A 170 13.76 -2.56 18.49
CA SER A 170 12.80 -1.72 19.22
C SER A 170 12.21 -0.63 18.33
N THR A 171 13.06 0.14 17.66
CA THR A 171 12.70 1.17 16.69
C THR A 171 11.87 0.60 15.54
N ALA A 172 12.29 -0.53 14.98
CA ALA A 172 11.60 -1.20 13.88
C ALA A 172 10.19 -1.64 14.28
N THR A 173 10.03 -2.22 15.47
CA THR A 173 8.73 -2.67 16.00
C THR A 173 7.77 -1.50 16.22
N GLU A 174 8.27 -0.41 16.80
CA GLU A 174 7.45 0.77 17.07
C GLU A 174 7.05 1.49 15.78
N LEU A 175 7.98 1.65 14.82
CA LEU A 175 7.69 2.20 13.51
C LEU A 175 6.68 1.35 12.74
N ALA A 176 6.82 0.02 12.78
CA ALA A 176 5.85 -0.89 12.16
C ALA A 176 4.44 -0.69 12.74
N LYS A 177 4.30 -0.55 14.06
CA LYS A 177 3.01 -0.24 14.70
C LYS A 177 2.47 1.11 14.24
N LYS A 178 3.31 2.16 14.22
CA LYS A 178 2.90 3.49 13.76
C LYS A 178 2.48 3.52 12.30
N SER A 179 3.14 2.73 11.45
CA SER A 179 2.75 2.61 10.05
C SER A 179 1.34 2.06 9.87
N VAL A 180 0.85 1.20 10.78
CA VAL A 180 -0.53 0.69 10.74
C VAL A 180 -1.54 1.82 10.99
N ASP A 181 -1.22 2.75 11.88
CA ASP A 181 -2.07 3.92 12.13
C ASP A 181 -2.11 4.84 10.90
N TRP A 182 -0.95 5.12 10.31
CA TRP A 182 -0.85 5.90 9.07
C TRP A 182 -1.57 5.25 7.88
N LYS A 183 -1.53 3.91 7.78
CA LYS A 183 -2.33 3.16 6.80
C LYS A 183 -3.81 3.41 7.00
N LYS A 184 -4.32 3.29 8.23
CA LYS A 184 -5.75 3.50 8.52
C LYS A 184 -6.20 4.91 8.16
N GLU A 185 -5.42 5.92 8.55
CA GLU A 185 -5.70 7.31 8.21
C GLU A 185 -5.69 7.55 6.69
N THR A 186 -4.70 7.01 5.98
CA THR A 186 -4.60 7.13 4.52
C THR A 186 -5.76 6.40 3.82
N VAL A 187 -6.17 5.23 4.32
CA VAL A 187 -7.35 4.50 3.81
C VAL A 187 -8.62 5.33 4.00
N ALA A 188 -8.77 6.00 5.15
CA ALA A 188 -9.92 6.88 5.38
C ALA A 188 -9.95 8.05 4.39
N LEU A 189 -8.79 8.63 4.06
CA LEU A 189 -8.67 9.67 3.03
C LEU A 189 -9.12 9.16 1.64
N ILE A 190 -8.64 7.98 1.23
CA ILE A 190 -9.00 7.38 -0.07
C ILE A 190 -10.50 7.08 -0.14
N LYS A 191 -11.07 6.52 0.94
CA LYS A 191 -12.49 6.14 1.02
C LYS A 191 -13.48 7.31 0.93
N ARG A 192 -13.03 8.55 1.10
CA ARG A 192 -13.86 9.74 0.85
C ARG A 192 -14.23 9.87 -0.63
N TYR A 193 -13.43 9.29 -1.52
CA TYR A 193 -13.57 9.41 -2.97
C TYR A 193 -13.89 8.08 -3.66
N LEU A 194 -13.36 6.95 -3.14
CA LEU A 194 -13.52 5.58 -3.68
C LEU A 194 -14.33 4.71 -2.72
#